data_AF-A0A949IUZ4-F1
#
_entry.id   AF-A0A949IUZ4-F1
#
_cell.length_a   1.000
_cell.length_b   1.000
_cell.length_c   1.000
_cell.angle_alpha   90.00
_cell.angle_beta   90.00
_cell.angle_gamma   90.00
#
_symmetry.space_group_name_H-M   'P 1'
#
loop_
_entity.id
_entity.type
_entity.pdbx_description
1 polymer ?
#
loop_
_entity_poly.entity_id
_entity_poly.type
_entity_poly.pdbx_seq_one_letter_code
_entity_poly.pdbx_strand_id
1 'polypeptide(L)'
;MFTVLLAGIAIAGVLSVVLYQTISGPMSSMVRVNNVTSAKSQMQSIGSIIIMNAVNLANNGDCDSPTTGTVKPAGWRAGSGPAGGGLVPDDIGAPLQDPWGTDYGYCVWKVGSNNTPSSSCRNNEQGTGIGMLTGTGTPSTSPAAASTVIAIISAGPDRTFQTTCSAYVNDSSVLVTQGDDDIVKTYTYEEA
;
A
#
# COMPACT_ATOMS: atom_id res chain seq x y z
N MET A 1 39.39 -17.00 -50.74
CA MET A 1 39.39 -17.91 -49.56
C MET A 1 39.23 -17.13 -48.25
N PHE A 2 40.12 -16.17 -47.94
CA PHE A 2 40.06 -15.39 -46.69
C PHE A 2 38.77 -14.55 -46.53
N THR A 3 38.25 -13.98 -47.62
CA THR A 3 37.02 -13.17 -47.61
C THR A 3 35.74 -13.98 -47.34
N VAL A 4 35.70 -15.24 -47.76
CA VAL A 4 34.55 -16.15 -47.55
C VAL A 4 34.49 -16.60 -46.10
N LEU A 5 35.65 -16.85 -45.47
CA LEU A 5 35.74 -17.16 -44.04
C LEU A 5 35.31 -15.98 -43.16
N LEU A 6 35.72 -14.75 -43.50
CA LEU A 6 35.32 -13.56 -42.75
C LEU A 6 33.81 -13.29 -42.84
N ALA A 7 33.22 -13.50 -44.02
CA ALA A 7 31.77 -13.35 -44.22
C ALA A 7 30.96 -14.35 -43.39
N GLY A 8 31.42 -15.60 -43.25
CA GLY A 8 30.78 -16.60 -42.40
C GLY A 8 30.76 -16.21 -40.92
N ILE A 9 31.86 -15.66 -40.40
CA ILE A 9 31.97 -15.21 -39.00
C ILE A 9 31.10 -13.97 -38.76
N ALA A 10 31.01 -13.05 -39.72
CA ALA A 10 30.16 -11.87 -39.62
C ALA A 10 28.67 -12.25 -39.51
N ILE A 11 28.21 -13.22 -40.32
CA ILE A 11 26.82 -13.68 -40.30
C ILE A 11 26.49 -14.40 -38.97
N ALA A 12 27.41 -15.23 -38.46
CA ALA A 12 27.25 -15.88 -37.16
C ALA A 12 27.23 -14.87 -36.00
N GLY A 13 28.01 -13.79 -36.09
CA GLY A 13 28.01 -12.69 -35.13
C GLY A 13 26.66 -11.95 -35.09
N VAL A 14 26.10 -11.60 -36.26
CA VAL A 14 24.81 -10.91 -36.35
C VAL A 14 23.66 -11.77 -35.80
N LEU A 15 23.63 -13.07 -36.12
CA LEU A 15 22.64 -14.01 -35.58
C LEU A 15 22.71 -14.13 -34.05
N SER A 16 23.93 -14.13 -33.50
CA SER A 16 24.13 -14.19 -32.05
C SER A 16 23.58 -12.93 -31.37
N VAL A 17 23.85 -11.74 -31.92
CA VAL A 17 23.37 -10.47 -31.37
C VAL A 17 21.85 -10.36 -31.42
N VAL A 18 21.21 -10.82 -32.50
CA VAL A 18 19.74 -10.81 -32.63
C VAL A 18 19.08 -11.75 -31.62
N LEU A 19 19.66 -12.93 -31.36
CA LEU A 19 19.15 -13.84 -30.33
C LEU A 19 19.27 -13.25 -28.92
N TYR A 20 20.39 -12.58 -28.60
CA TYR A 20 20.57 -11.92 -27.30
C TYR A 20 19.62 -10.73 -27.07
N GLN A 21 19.31 -9.96 -28.12
CA GLN A 21 18.38 -8.82 -28.03
C GLN A 21 16.91 -9.26 -27.89
N THR A 22 16.55 -10.44 -28.39
CA THR A 22 15.17 -10.95 -28.30
C THR A 22 14.86 -11.54 -26.92
N ILE A 23 15.86 -12.09 -26.23
CA ILE A 23 15.69 -12.73 -24.91
C ILE A 23 15.56 -11.71 -23.77
N SER A 24 16.13 -10.51 -23.94
CA SER A 24 16.19 -9.48 -22.88
C SER A 24 14.96 -8.57 -22.80
N GLY A 25 14.14 -8.48 -23.86
CA GLY A 25 12.93 -7.65 -23.87
C GLY A 25 11.71 -8.21 -23.10
N PRO A 26 11.24 -9.44 -23.39
CA PRO A 26 9.98 -9.94 -22.84
C PRO A 26 10.07 -10.40 -21.38
N MET A 27 11.25 -10.85 -20.91
CA MET A 27 11.39 -11.35 -19.53
C MET A 27 11.27 -10.25 -18.48
N SER A 28 11.87 -9.07 -18.69
CA SER A 28 11.73 -7.94 -17.75
C SER A 28 10.27 -7.48 -17.63
N SER A 29 9.53 -7.50 -18.74
CA SER A 29 8.10 -7.16 -18.75
C SER A 29 7.24 -8.20 -18.03
N MET A 30 7.52 -9.50 -18.20
CA MET A 30 6.80 -10.57 -17.49
C MET A 30 7.04 -10.54 -15.98
N VAL A 31 8.28 -10.29 -15.53
CA VAL A 31 8.60 -10.17 -14.10
C VAL A 31 7.91 -8.94 -13.49
N ARG A 32 7.88 -7.82 -14.21
CA ARG A 32 7.17 -6.62 -13.74
C ARG A 32 5.68 -6.87 -13.56
N VAL A 33 5.01 -7.48 -14.54
CA VAL A 33 3.58 -7.80 -14.45
C VAL A 33 3.30 -8.80 -13.32
N ASN A 34 4.18 -9.81 -13.15
CA ASN A 34 4.04 -10.78 -12.07
C ASN A 34 4.21 -10.12 -10.69
N ASN A 35 5.20 -9.23 -10.52
CA ASN A 35 5.40 -8.49 -9.28
C ASN A 35 4.20 -7.59 -8.97
N VAL A 36 3.68 -6.84 -9.95
CA VAL A 36 2.46 -6.03 -9.76
C VAL A 36 1.26 -6.89 -9.36
N THR A 37 1.11 -8.07 -9.98
CA THR A 37 0.01 -9.00 -9.67
C THR A 37 0.16 -9.59 -8.27
N SER A 38 1.38 -10.01 -7.90
CA SER A 38 1.71 -10.51 -6.58
C SER A 38 1.48 -9.46 -5.50
N ALA A 39 1.93 -8.22 -5.72
CA ALA A 39 1.72 -7.10 -4.81
C ALA A 39 0.22 -6.84 -4.58
N LYS A 40 -0.59 -6.83 -5.64
CA LYS A 40 -2.05 -6.66 -5.52
C LYS A 40 -2.72 -7.78 -4.73
N SER A 41 -2.30 -9.02 -4.94
CA SER A 41 -2.81 -10.20 -4.20
C SER A 41 -2.43 -10.15 -2.72
N GLN A 42 -1.18 -9.78 -2.42
CA GLN A 42 -0.71 -9.61 -1.05
C GLN A 42 -1.43 -8.45 -0.35
N MET A 43 -1.58 -7.30 -1.00
CA MET A 43 -2.36 -6.17 -0.47
C MET A 43 -3.80 -6.57 -0.18
N GLN A 44 -4.42 -7.40 -1.04
CA GLN A 44 -5.74 -7.95 -0.79
C GLN A 44 -5.80 -8.75 0.52
N SER A 45 -4.83 -9.64 0.72
CA SER A 45 -4.72 -10.43 1.95
C SER A 45 -4.42 -9.57 3.17
N ILE A 46 -3.51 -8.61 3.08
CA ILE A 46 -3.16 -7.70 4.17
C ILE A 46 -4.39 -6.92 4.62
N GLY A 47 -5.19 -6.40 3.67
CA GLY A 47 -6.42 -5.66 3.99
C GLY A 47 -7.40 -6.50 4.79
N SER A 48 -7.68 -7.73 4.33
CA SER A 48 -8.56 -8.64 5.05
C SER A 48 -8.02 -9.02 6.44
N ILE A 49 -6.71 -9.19 6.60
CA ILE A 49 -6.10 -9.47 7.91
C ILE A 49 -6.24 -8.28 8.86
N ILE A 50 -5.98 -7.06 8.38
CA ILE A 50 -6.12 -5.83 9.18
C ILE A 50 -7.57 -5.65 9.65
N ILE A 51 -8.53 -5.86 8.74
CA ILE A 51 -9.95 -5.78 9.03
C ILE A 51 -10.36 -6.84 10.08
N MET A 52 -9.93 -8.09 9.92
CA MET A 52 -10.20 -9.15 10.91
C MET A 52 -9.47 -8.92 12.24
N ASN A 53 -8.30 -8.28 12.24
CA ASN A 53 -7.60 -7.93 13.46
C ASN A 53 -8.35 -6.82 14.23
N ALA A 54 -8.97 -5.88 13.51
CA ALA A 54 -9.71 -4.76 14.10
C ALA A 54 -10.77 -5.18 15.13
N VAL A 55 -11.51 -6.26 14.86
CA VAL A 55 -12.53 -6.80 15.79
C VAL A 55 -11.93 -7.53 17.00
N ASN A 56 -10.67 -7.95 16.93
CA ASN A 56 -9.98 -8.67 18.00
C ASN A 56 -9.16 -7.73 18.91
N LEU A 57 -8.99 -6.46 18.51
CA LEU A 57 -8.32 -5.45 19.32
C LEU A 57 -9.15 -5.12 20.56
N ALA A 58 -8.47 -4.76 21.65
CA ALA A 58 -9.13 -4.25 22.84
C ALA A 58 -10.04 -3.06 22.49
N ASN A 59 -11.23 -3.02 23.10
CA ASN A 59 -12.26 -2.01 22.83
C ASN A 59 -12.66 -1.89 21.33
N ASN A 60 -12.56 -2.97 20.55
CA ASN A 60 -12.80 -2.98 19.10
C ASN A 60 -11.90 -2.02 18.32
N GLY A 61 -10.68 -1.80 18.82
CA GLY A 61 -9.74 -0.82 18.26
C GLY A 61 -10.11 0.64 18.58
N ASP A 62 -11.14 0.89 19.41
CA ASP A 62 -11.46 2.24 19.86
C ASP A 62 -10.47 2.71 20.92
N CYS A 63 -9.51 3.46 20.43
CA CYS A 63 -8.36 3.96 21.15
C CYS A 63 -8.61 5.26 21.91
N ASP A 64 -9.72 5.98 21.69
CA ASP A 64 -9.97 7.28 22.34
C ASP A 64 -11.28 7.38 23.14
N SER A 65 -12.17 6.40 23.00
CA SER A 65 -13.38 6.33 23.81
C SER A 65 -13.87 4.89 23.91
N PRO A 66 -14.26 4.39 25.10
CA PRO A 66 -14.76 3.03 25.25
C PRO A 66 -16.20 2.81 24.75
N THR A 67 -16.87 3.83 24.21
CA THR A 67 -18.35 3.83 24.08
C THR A 67 -18.93 4.13 22.69
N THR A 68 -18.12 4.35 21.66
CA THR A 68 -18.62 4.46 20.29
C THR A 68 -18.39 3.15 19.56
N GLY A 69 -19.42 2.29 19.48
CA GLY A 69 -19.37 0.91 18.97
C GLY A 69 -19.06 0.74 17.47
N THR A 70 -18.06 1.46 16.96
CA THR A 70 -17.50 1.34 15.62
C THR A 70 -16.18 0.61 15.72
N VAL A 71 -16.05 -0.51 15.01
CA VAL A 71 -14.79 -1.25 14.91
C VAL A 71 -13.79 -0.40 14.14
N LYS A 72 -12.57 -0.24 14.68
CA LYS A 72 -11.53 0.59 14.08
C LYS A 72 -10.27 -0.24 13.83
N PRO A 73 -9.70 -0.19 12.63
CA PRO A 73 -8.43 -0.86 12.35
C PRO A 73 -7.32 -0.32 13.24
N ALA A 74 -6.31 -1.17 13.46
CA ALA A 74 -5.07 -0.74 14.07
C ALA A 74 -4.47 0.45 13.29
N GLY A 75 -3.87 1.40 14.02
CA GLY A 75 -3.05 2.49 13.51
C GLY A 75 -1.87 2.03 12.63
N TRP A 76 -1.10 2.95 12.06
CA TRP A 76 0.18 2.58 11.45
C TRP A 76 1.32 2.55 12.46
N ARG A 77 2.36 1.77 12.16
CA ARG A 77 3.65 1.89 12.85
C ARG A 77 4.50 2.97 12.17
N ALA A 78 5.44 3.58 12.90
CA ALA A 78 6.36 4.54 12.29
C ALA A 78 7.37 3.85 11.37
N GLY A 79 7.84 4.61 10.39
CA GLY A 79 8.86 4.22 9.44
C GLY A 79 8.84 5.11 8.22
N SER A 80 9.61 4.74 7.20
CA SER A 80 9.66 5.43 5.91
C SER A 80 8.46 5.06 5.04
N GLY A 81 7.26 5.40 5.51
CA GLY A 81 6.00 5.18 4.80
C GLY A 81 5.59 6.36 3.90
N PRO A 82 4.41 6.27 3.25
CA PRO A 82 3.81 7.37 2.50
C PRO A 82 3.59 8.60 3.37
N ALA A 83 3.68 9.78 2.77
CA ALA A 83 3.51 11.04 3.49
C ALA A 83 2.09 11.14 4.08
N GLY A 84 1.99 11.42 5.39
CA GLY A 84 0.73 11.44 6.12
C GLY A 84 0.24 10.07 6.60
N GLY A 85 0.94 8.98 6.25
CA GLY A 85 0.71 7.64 6.79
C GLY A 85 1.95 7.07 7.47
N GLY A 86 2.00 5.75 7.55
CA GLY A 86 3.14 5.01 8.07
C GLY A 86 3.25 3.64 7.40
N LEU A 87 3.77 2.66 8.13
CA LEU A 87 3.91 1.30 7.62
C LEU A 87 2.83 0.40 8.21
N VAL A 88 2.55 -0.70 7.51
CA VAL A 88 1.67 -1.77 8.01
C VAL A 88 2.22 -2.27 9.36
N PRO A 89 1.36 -2.43 10.40
CA PRO A 89 1.76 -2.99 11.69
C PRO A 89 2.45 -4.36 11.57
N ASP A 90 3.40 -4.65 12.44
CA ASP A 90 4.20 -5.87 12.43
C ASP A 90 3.59 -7.04 13.22
N ASP A 91 2.55 -6.77 14.01
CA ASP A 91 1.88 -7.70 14.92
C ASP A 91 0.65 -8.41 14.31
N ILE A 92 0.26 -8.07 13.09
CA ILE A 92 -0.93 -8.62 12.42
C ILE A 92 -0.67 -9.95 11.69
N GLY A 93 0.58 -10.39 11.57
CA GLY A 93 0.95 -11.63 10.88
C GLY A 93 0.80 -11.58 9.35
N ALA A 94 0.76 -10.39 8.76
CA ALA A 94 0.67 -10.19 7.32
C ALA A 94 2.07 -10.05 6.68
N PRO A 95 2.22 -10.31 5.36
CA PRO A 95 3.48 -10.04 4.67
C PRO A 95 3.79 -8.55 4.73
N LEU A 96 4.92 -8.20 5.34
CA LEU A 96 5.30 -6.80 5.56
C LEU A 96 5.98 -6.18 4.34
N GLN A 97 6.60 -6.99 3.49
CA GLN A 97 7.38 -6.51 2.34
C GLN A 97 6.68 -6.81 1.01
N ASP A 98 6.73 -5.84 0.12
CA ASP A 98 6.29 -5.97 -1.25
C ASP A 98 7.29 -6.77 -2.10
N PRO A 99 6.93 -7.16 -3.34
CA PRO A 99 7.81 -7.94 -4.22
C PRO A 99 9.11 -7.23 -4.61
N TRP A 100 9.23 -5.94 -4.35
CA TRP A 100 10.44 -5.16 -4.59
C TRP A 100 11.31 -5.03 -3.34
N GLY A 101 10.84 -5.51 -2.19
CA GLY A 101 11.57 -5.53 -0.92
C GLY A 101 11.38 -4.28 -0.06
N THR A 102 10.35 -3.49 -0.34
CA THR A 102 9.96 -2.34 0.47
C THR A 102 8.83 -2.74 1.40
N ASP A 103 8.84 -2.27 2.65
CA ASP A 103 7.72 -2.51 3.55
C ASP A 103 6.44 -1.87 2.99
N TYR A 104 5.28 -2.49 3.14
CA TYR A 104 4.00 -1.91 2.71
C TYR A 104 3.67 -0.64 3.52
N GLY A 105 3.34 0.42 2.79
CA GLY A 105 2.78 1.64 3.31
C GLY A 105 1.33 1.44 3.73
N TYR A 106 0.94 2.18 4.77
CA TYR A 106 -0.37 2.05 5.38
C TYR A 106 -0.90 3.40 5.83
N CYS A 107 -2.12 3.70 5.42
CA CYS A 107 -2.87 4.85 5.87
C CYS A 107 -4.20 4.35 6.43
N VAL A 108 -4.59 4.88 7.58
CA VAL A 108 -5.83 4.51 8.24
C VAL A 108 -6.53 5.76 8.73
N TRP A 109 -7.85 5.79 8.58
CA TRP A 109 -8.70 6.89 8.99
C TRP A 109 -9.60 6.49 10.14
N LYS A 110 -9.71 7.38 11.12
CA LYS A 110 -10.63 7.23 12.22
C LYS A 110 -12.03 7.69 11.80
N VAL A 111 -12.94 6.74 11.65
CA VAL A 111 -14.33 7.00 11.26
C VAL A 111 -15.28 6.98 12.46
N GLY A 112 -16.45 7.61 12.30
CA GLY A 112 -17.52 7.67 13.29
C GLY A 112 -17.55 8.98 14.08
N SER A 113 -18.52 9.13 14.99
CA SER A 113 -18.85 10.41 15.64
C SER A 113 -17.68 11.14 16.31
N ASN A 114 -16.64 10.41 16.74
CA ASN A 114 -15.36 10.94 17.17
C ASN A 114 -14.31 10.64 16.10
N ASN A 115 -14.37 11.32 14.95
CA ASN A 115 -13.49 11.04 13.80
C ASN A 115 -12.09 11.63 13.92
N THR A 116 -11.82 12.45 14.93
CA THR A 116 -10.49 13.03 15.18
C THR A 116 -9.67 12.07 16.05
N PRO A 117 -8.50 11.60 15.60
CA PRO A 117 -7.70 10.64 16.35
C PRO A 117 -6.88 11.32 17.45
N SER A 118 -6.69 10.60 18.55
CA SER A 118 -5.91 11.05 19.72
C SER A 118 -4.55 10.34 19.75
N SER A 119 -3.66 10.78 20.66
CA SER A 119 -2.36 10.13 20.86
C SER A 119 -2.44 8.69 21.35
N SER A 120 -3.59 8.25 21.89
CA SER A 120 -3.84 6.87 22.32
C SER A 120 -4.17 5.92 21.16
N CYS A 121 -4.42 6.46 19.96
CA CYS A 121 -4.64 5.70 18.71
C CYS A 121 -3.35 5.28 18.01
N ARG A 122 -2.35 4.91 18.80
CA ARG A 122 -1.07 4.38 18.31
C ARG A 122 -1.02 2.90 18.63
N ASN A 123 -0.62 2.10 17.65
CA ASN A 123 -0.10 0.77 17.92
C ASN A 123 1.40 0.86 17.69
N ASN A 124 2.13 0.59 18.77
CA ASN A 124 3.57 0.64 18.88
C ASN A 124 4.17 2.03 19.19
N GLU A 125 4.98 2.09 20.25
CA GLU A 125 5.43 3.27 21.01
C GLU A 125 6.49 4.13 20.31
N GLN A 126 6.78 3.87 19.04
CA GLN A 126 7.87 4.52 18.31
C GLN A 126 7.29 5.44 17.25
N GLY A 127 7.26 6.75 17.53
CA GLY A 127 6.88 7.78 16.55
C GLY A 127 6.22 9.03 17.16
N THR A 128 6.69 10.20 16.75
CA THR A 128 6.07 11.50 17.10
C THR A 128 4.94 11.84 16.12
N GLY A 129 3.76 11.25 16.28
CA GLY A 129 2.59 11.56 15.43
C GLY A 129 1.33 10.80 15.84
N ILE A 130 0.15 11.21 15.41
CA ILE A 130 -1.08 10.42 15.65
C ILE A 130 -1.00 9.19 14.73
N GLY A 131 -1.35 7.97 15.19
CA GLY A 131 -1.21 6.73 14.41
C GLY A 131 -2.35 6.48 13.40
N MET A 132 -3.22 7.48 13.23
CA MET A 132 -4.40 7.47 12.35
C MET A 132 -4.65 8.89 11.83
N LEU A 133 -5.30 9.00 10.67
CA LEU A 133 -5.78 10.25 10.09
C LEU A 133 -7.22 10.53 10.53
N THR A 134 -7.63 11.80 10.49
CA THR A 134 -9.04 12.17 10.72
C THR A 134 -9.89 11.65 9.57
N GLY A 135 -10.89 10.81 9.84
CA GLY A 135 -11.81 10.27 8.86
C GLY A 135 -13.15 11.00 8.83
N THR A 136 -14.15 10.40 8.19
CA THR A 136 -15.52 10.95 8.22
C THR A 136 -16.24 10.66 9.55
N GLY A 137 -17.05 11.61 10.01
CA GLY A 137 -17.96 11.40 11.13
C GLY A 137 -19.14 10.49 10.79
N THR A 138 -19.51 10.41 9.51
CA THR A 138 -20.71 9.73 9.02
C THR A 138 -20.39 8.84 7.81
N PRO A 139 -19.77 7.66 8.02
CA PRO A 139 -19.26 6.81 6.94
C PRO A 139 -20.31 6.25 5.98
N SER A 140 -21.60 6.36 6.30
CA SER A 140 -22.73 5.92 5.47
C SER A 140 -23.34 7.02 4.59
N THR A 141 -22.97 8.29 4.79
CA THR A 141 -23.37 9.38 3.90
C THR A 141 -22.22 9.64 2.95
N SER A 142 -22.28 9.01 1.77
CA SER A 142 -21.54 9.29 0.53
C SER A 142 -20.85 10.67 0.49
N PRO A 143 -19.60 10.78 0.00
CA PRO A 143 -18.98 9.93 -1.04
C PRO A 143 -18.09 8.77 -0.55
N ALA A 144 -17.85 7.79 -1.43
CA ALA A 144 -17.04 6.59 -1.17
C ALA A 144 -15.61 6.89 -0.65
N ALA A 145 -15.05 8.06 -1.03
CA ALA A 145 -13.80 8.55 -0.47
C ALA A 145 -13.92 8.83 1.04
N ALA A 146 -15.04 9.40 1.49
CA ALA A 146 -15.32 9.63 2.91
C ALA A 146 -15.39 8.31 3.69
N SER A 147 -15.94 7.26 3.08
CA SER A 147 -16.05 5.92 3.69
C SER A 147 -14.76 5.12 3.71
N THR A 148 -13.66 5.62 3.13
CA THR A 148 -12.38 4.90 3.11
C THR A 148 -11.79 4.84 4.53
N VAL A 149 -11.53 3.62 5.00
CA VAL A 149 -11.03 3.36 6.36
C VAL A 149 -9.56 3.00 6.36
N ILE A 150 -9.09 2.31 5.33
CA ILE A 150 -7.68 1.93 5.18
C ILE A 150 -7.23 2.04 3.73
N ALA A 151 -5.93 2.29 3.56
CA ALA A 151 -5.24 2.20 2.29
C ALA A 151 -3.91 1.48 2.49
N ILE A 152 -3.65 0.48 1.67
CA ILE A 152 -2.39 -0.26 1.63
C ILE A 152 -1.67 0.13 0.35
N ILE A 153 -0.39 0.43 0.49
CA ILE A 153 0.41 1.08 -0.55
C ILE A 153 1.69 0.27 -0.71
N SER A 154 2.01 -0.15 -1.93
CA SER A 154 3.35 -0.63 -2.29
C SER A 154 4.12 0.51 -2.95
N ALA A 155 5.40 0.63 -2.60
CA ALA A 155 6.32 1.63 -3.14
C ALA A 155 6.80 1.32 -4.56
N GLY A 156 6.27 0.23 -5.16
CA GLY A 156 6.58 -0.13 -6.52
C GLY A 156 8.06 -0.47 -6.81
N PRO A 157 8.41 -0.56 -8.10
CA PRO A 157 9.78 -0.78 -8.57
C PRO A 157 10.84 0.20 -8.08
N ASP A 158 10.50 1.48 -7.89
CA ASP A 158 11.45 2.51 -7.48
C ASP A 158 11.74 2.52 -5.96
N ARG A 159 10.94 1.76 -5.19
CA ARG A 159 11.04 1.57 -3.74
C ARG A 159 10.86 2.84 -2.93
N THR A 160 10.23 3.86 -3.50
CA THR A 160 10.06 5.17 -2.89
C THR A 160 8.59 5.55 -2.89
N PHE A 161 8.01 5.69 -1.71
CA PHE A 161 6.64 6.19 -1.62
C PHE A 161 6.55 7.64 -2.13
N GLN A 162 5.83 7.83 -3.24
CA GLN A 162 5.43 9.16 -3.69
C GLN A 162 3.93 9.42 -3.42
N THR A 163 3.21 8.41 -2.92
CA THR A 163 1.82 8.48 -2.47
C THR A 163 1.68 9.32 -1.21
N THR A 164 0.64 10.16 -1.21
CA THR A 164 0.28 11.04 -0.09
C THR A 164 -1.09 10.68 0.47
N CYS A 165 -1.19 10.59 1.80
CA CYS A 165 -2.42 10.37 2.53
C CYS A 165 -2.82 11.63 3.29
N SER A 166 -4.07 12.08 3.09
CA SER A 166 -4.60 13.31 3.66
C SER A 166 -5.76 13.02 4.61
N ALA A 167 -5.91 13.88 5.61
CA ALA A 167 -7.07 13.86 6.49
C ALA A 167 -8.35 14.21 5.72
N TYR A 168 -9.47 13.60 6.13
CA TYR A 168 -10.79 13.97 5.66
C TYR A 168 -11.19 15.35 6.21
N VAL A 169 -11.59 16.25 5.32
CA VAL A 169 -12.09 17.59 5.67
C VAL A 169 -13.57 17.73 5.28
N ASN A 170 -13.94 17.24 4.10
CA ASN A 170 -15.28 17.27 3.51
C ASN A 170 -15.38 16.29 2.32
N ASP A 171 -16.56 16.20 1.69
CA ASP A 171 -16.86 15.29 0.57
C ASP A 171 -15.96 15.47 -0.67
N SER A 172 -15.29 16.61 -0.83
CA SER A 172 -14.33 16.85 -1.91
C SER A 172 -12.89 16.47 -1.55
N SER A 173 -12.66 15.90 -0.37
CA SER A 173 -11.33 15.52 0.09
C SER A 173 -10.80 14.32 -0.70
N VAL A 174 -9.62 14.48 -1.28
CA VAL A 174 -8.87 13.36 -1.84
C VAL A 174 -8.04 12.76 -0.71
N LEU A 175 -8.48 11.60 -0.20
CA LEU A 175 -7.81 10.96 0.94
C LEU A 175 -6.47 10.33 0.58
N VAL A 176 -6.36 9.78 -0.64
CA VAL A 176 -5.12 9.20 -1.14
C VAL A 176 -4.83 9.75 -2.52
N THR A 177 -3.65 10.33 -2.67
CA THR A 177 -3.11 10.76 -3.97
C THR A 177 -1.99 9.80 -4.34
N GLN A 178 -2.25 8.91 -5.29
CA GLN A 178 -1.27 7.95 -5.80
C GLN A 178 -0.17 8.69 -6.55
N GLY A 179 1.08 8.34 -6.25
CA GLY A 179 2.27 8.82 -6.95
C GLY A 179 2.79 7.78 -7.96
N ASP A 180 3.37 8.27 -9.07
CA ASP A 180 4.11 7.54 -10.11
C ASP A 180 3.85 6.01 -10.23
N ASP A 181 4.74 5.18 -9.69
CA ASP A 181 4.71 3.72 -9.78
C ASP A 181 4.20 3.00 -8.53
N ASP A 182 3.80 3.77 -7.50
CA ASP A 182 3.16 3.24 -6.31
C ASP A 182 1.87 2.51 -6.69
N ILE A 183 1.53 1.47 -5.93
CA ILE A 183 0.28 0.73 -6.12
C ILE A 183 -0.55 0.90 -4.86
N VAL A 184 -1.73 1.50 -5.03
CA VAL A 184 -2.65 1.79 -3.92
C VAL A 184 -3.86 0.86 -3.96
N LYS A 185 -4.20 0.31 -2.80
CA LYS A 185 -5.46 -0.41 -2.57
C LYS A 185 -6.18 0.18 -1.37
N THR A 186 -7.34 0.81 -1.61
CA THR A 186 -8.21 1.37 -0.58
C THR A 186 -9.32 0.39 -0.22
N TYR A 187 -9.78 0.47 1.02
CA TYR A 187 -10.96 -0.26 1.52
C TYR A 187 -11.90 0.72 2.19
N THR A 188 -13.18 0.54 1.91
CA THR A 188 -14.26 1.31 2.53
C THR A 188 -14.84 0.59 3.74
N TYR A 189 -15.57 1.31 4.59
CA TYR A 189 -16.26 0.73 5.75
C TYR A 189 -17.30 -0.33 5.37
N GLU A 190 -17.87 -0.30 4.16
CA GLU A 190 -18.79 -1.36 3.70
C GLU A 190 -18.05 -2.65 3.30
N GLU A 191 -16.77 -2.53 2.97
CA GLU A 191 -15.88 -3.65 2.62
C GLU A 191 -15.05 -4.12 3.82
N ALA A 192 -15.18 -3.44 4.97
CA ALA A 192 -14.47 -3.70 6.23
C ALA A 192 -15.40 -4.25 7.32
#